data_AF-A0AAX6RUM3-F1
#
_entry.id   AF-A0AAX6RUM3-F1
#
_cell.length_a   1.000
_cell.length_b   1.000
_cell.length_c   1.000
_cell.angle_alpha   90.00
_cell.angle_beta   90.00
_cell.angle_gamma   90.00
#
_symmetry.space_group_name_H-M   'P 1'
#
loop_
_entity.id
_entity.type
_entity.pdbx_description
1 polymer ?
#
loop_
_entity_poly.entity_id
_entity_poly.type
_entity_poly.pdbx_seq_one_letter_code
_entity_poly.pdbx_strand_id
1 'polypeptide(L)'
;MTIATEGRELVVFFSLRVANMPFSDHLFNKSSLEYQALEQRFTQLLVPYLRSNLTGFKQLEILNFRNGSVIVNSKMRFAESIPYNLAEAVHGVLEDLCSIASQQLDLEIDSFSLNIKPDDPEDPCRSLACGEFAQCVKNEQTGAQGKGAPCRSTDHSKNQVHETHGKNFQHLQNKITKKRNSELLAAGFEEFNHQDWERN
;
A
#
# COMPACT_ATOMS: atom_id res chain seq x y z
N MET A 1 -17.23 13.42 -12.50
CA MET A 1 -16.29 12.94 -13.54
C MET A 1 -14.94 13.58 -13.28
N THR A 2 -13.88 12.77 -13.23
CA THR A 2 -12.49 13.24 -13.07
C THR A 2 -11.72 12.88 -14.35
N ILE A 3 -11.04 13.85 -14.93
CA ILE A 3 -10.26 13.70 -16.16
C ILE A 3 -8.86 14.21 -15.87
N ALA A 4 -7.84 13.48 -16.34
CA ALA A 4 -6.47 13.92 -16.18
C ALA A 4 -6.19 15.15 -17.03
N THR A 5 -5.39 16.05 -16.49
CA THR A 5 -4.78 17.12 -17.26
C THR A 5 -3.73 16.50 -18.19
N GLU A 6 -3.79 16.86 -19.48
CA GLU A 6 -2.79 16.50 -20.52
C GLU A 6 -2.73 15.01 -20.94
N GLY A 7 -3.82 14.24 -20.82
CA GLY A 7 -3.89 12.87 -21.34
C GLY A 7 -2.96 11.88 -20.61
N ARG A 8 -2.53 12.23 -19.40
CA ARG A 8 -1.72 11.35 -18.54
C ARG A 8 -2.63 10.49 -17.67
N GLU A 9 -2.10 9.42 -17.09
CA GLU A 9 -2.85 8.63 -16.10
C GLU A 9 -3.22 9.49 -14.88
N LEU A 10 -4.44 9.31 -14.37
CA LEU A 10 -4.83 9.91 -13.09
C LEU A 10 -4.02 9.28 -11.95
N VAL A 11 -3.40 10.11 -11.13
CA VAL A 11 -2.59 9.67 -10.00
C VAL A 11 -3.17 10.21 -8.70
N VAL A 12 -3.20 9.35 -7.68
CA VAL A 12 -3.62 9.73 -6.31
C VAL A 12 -2.59 9.21 -5.34
N PHE A 13 -2.17 10.07 -4.43
CA PHE A 13 -1.37 9.70 -3.28
C PHE A 13 -2.28 9.56 -2.07
N PHE A 14 -2.05 8.54 -1.26
CA PHE A 14 -2.71 8.44 0.02
C PHE A 14 -1.75 7.95 1.11
N SER A 15 -2.04 8.33 2.34
CA SER A 15 -1.39 7.81 3.54
C SER A 15 -2.43 7.28 4.50
N LEU A 16 -2.10 6.19 5.19
CA LEU A 16 -2.86 5.67 6.30
C LEU A 16 -1.92 5.20 7.40
N ARG A 17 -2.40 5.16 8.64
CA ARG A 17 -1.68 4.66 9.80
C ARG A 17 -2.25 3.33 10.25
N VAL A 18 -1.39 2.33 10.41
CA VAL A 18 -1.70 1.06 11.07
C VAL A 18 -1.38 1.21 12.56
N ALA A 19 -2.40 1.27 13.40
CA ALA A 19 -2.28 1.60 14.83
C ALA A 19 -1.70 0.45 15.67
N ASN A 20 -2.05 -0.80 15.35
CA ASN A 20 -1.70 -2.01 16.10
C ASN A 20 -0.34 -2.64 15.71
N MET A 21 0.48 -1.93 14.93
CA MET A 21 1.80 -2.40 14.51
C MET A 21 2.89 -1.43 14.98
N PRO A 22 3.92 -1.89 15.72
CA PRO A 22 5.04 -1.04 16.07
C PRO A 22 5.91 -0.77 14.85
N PHE A 23 6.54 0.41 14.82
CA PHE A 23 7.51 0.73 13.79
C PHE A 23 8.84 0.02 14.06
N SER A 24 9.50 -0.45 13.01
CA SER A 24 10.83 -1.06 13.04
C SER A 24 11.74 -0.32 12.07
N ASP A 25 13.00 -0.10 12.43
CA ASP A 25 13.96 0.59 11.56
C ASP A 25 14.22 -0.15 10.24
N HIS A 26 13.98 -1.46 10.19
CA HIS A 26 14.06 -2.23 8.95
C HIS A 26 13.02 -1.77 7.91
N LEU A 27 11.93 -1.13 8.33
CA LEU A 27 10.91 -0.56 7.44
C LEU A 27 11.38 0.71 6.70
N PHE A 28 12.54 1.27 7.06
CA PHE A 28 13.18 2.30 6.23
C PHE A 28 13.86 1.74 4.97
N ASN A 29 14.20 0.44 4.98
CA ASN A 29 14.95 -0.19 3.90
C ASN A 29 14.04 -1.09 3.05
N LYS A 30 13.77 -0.70 1.81
CA LYS A 30 12.94 -1.48 0.85
C LYS A 30 13.48 -2.88 0.55
N SER A 31 14.77 -3.10 0.72
CA SER A 31 15.40 -4.41 0.53
C SER A 31 15.35 -5.30 1.77
N SER A 32 14.87 -4.78 2.90
CA SER A 32 14.71 -5.60 4.10
C SER A 32 13.55 -6.60 3.92
N LEU A 33 13.71 -7.77 4.53
CA LEU A 33 12.65 -8.78 4.52
C LEU A 33 11.37 -8.27 5.21
N GLU A 34 11.52 -7.43 6.24
CA GLU A 34 10.38 -6.86 6.97
C GLU A 34 9.57 -5.91 6.09
N TYR A 35 10.25 -5.02 5.36
CA TYR A 35 9.61 -4.12 4.40
C TYR A 35 8.86 -4.93 3.32
N GLN A 36 9.55 -5.88 2.68
CA GLN A 36 8.98 -6.67 1.58
C GLN A 36 7.78 -7.50 2.05
N ALA A 37 7.87 -8.12 3.22
CA ALA A 37 6.77 -8.90 3.78
C ALA A 37 5.56 -8.01 4.09
N LEU A 38 5.77 -6.82 4.66
CA LEU A 38 4.70 -5.89 4.97
C LEU A 38 4.05 -5.32 3.70
N GLU A 39 4.86 -4.90 2.72
CA GLU A 39 4.39 -4.43 1.40
C GLU A 39 3.57 -5.52 0.70
N GLN A 40 4.04 -6.76 0.71
CA GLN A 40 3.32 -7.88 0.12
C GLN A 40 1.98 -8.12 0.83
N ARG A 41 1.95 -8.12 2.17
CA ARG A 41 0.71 -8.28 2.94
C ARG A 41 -0.30 -7.18 2.61
N PHE A 42 0.17 -5.94 2.53
CA PHE A 42 -0.67 -4.78 2.23
C PHE A 42 -1.25 -4.86 0.81
N THR A 43 -0.41 -5.16 -0.19
CA THR A 43 -0.82 -5.23 -1.59
C THR A 43 -1.71 -6.44 -1.89
N GLN A 44 -1.52 -7.58 -1.22
CA GLN A 44 -2.36 -8.76 -1.37
C GLN A 44 -3.84 -8.51 -1.03
N LEU A 45 -4.12 -7.62 -0.06
CA LEU A 45 -5.49 -7.23 0.28
C LEU A 45 -5.97 -6.06 -0.57
N LEU A 46 -5.17 -4.99 -0.65
CA LEU A 46 -5.60 -3.74 -1.27
C LEU A 46 -5.83 -3.87 -2.77
N VAL A 47 -4.90 -4.49 -3.50
CA VAL A 47 -4.97 -4.55 -4.96
C VAL A 47 -6.28 -5.18 -5.46
N PRO A 48 -6.70 -6.37 -4.99
CA PRO A 48 -7.97 -6.94 -5.43
C PRO A 48 -9.17 -6.08 -4.98
N TYR A 49 -9.16 -5.58 -3.74
CA TYR A 49 -10.26 -4.76 -3.23
C TYR A 49 -10.45 -3.45 -4.01
N LEU A 50 -9.36 -2.72 -4.27
CA LEU A 50 -9.38 -1.49 -5.06
C LEU A 50 -9.78 -1.75 -6.51
N ARG A 51 -9.29 -2.85 -7.11
CA ARG A 51 -9.66 -3.22 -8.49
C ARG A 51 -11.16 -3.51 -8.63
N SER A 52 -11.77 -4.13 -7.62
CA SER A 52 -13.20 -4.42 -7.62
C SER A 52 -14.08 -3.21 -7.31
N ASN A 53 -13.60 -2.26 -6.49
CA ASN A 53 -14.42 -1.13 -6.01
C ASN A 53 -14.16 0.20 -6.72
N LEU A 54 -13.04 0.35 -7.43
CA LEU A 54 -12.69 1.59 -8.14
C LEU A 54 -12.50 1.33 -9.63
N THR A 55 -13.54 1.62 -10.43
CA THR A 55 -13.46 1.52 -11.88
C THR A 55 -12.35 2.41 -12.43
N GLY A 56 -11.51 1.86 -13.31
CA GLY A 56 -10.36 2.55 -13.88
C GLY A 56 -9.08 2.42 -13.06
N PHE A 57 -9.07 1.75 -11.91
CA PHE A 57 -7.84 1.42 -11.17
C PHE A 57 -6.88 0.58 -12.02
N LYS A 58 -5.60 0.98 -12.06
CA LYS A 58 -4.54 0.29 -12.79
C LYS A 58 -3.49 -0.32 -11.87
N GLN A 59 -3.00 0.46 -10.91
CA GLN A 59 -1.85 0.07 -10.09
C GLN A 59 -1.88 0.71 -8.71
N LEU A 60 -1.37 -0.03 -7.72
CA LEU A 60 -0.98 0.46 -6.40
C LEU A 60 0.52 0.25 -6.22
N GLU A 61 1.20 1.25 -5.65
CA GLU A 61 2.62 1.20 -5.29
C GLU A 61 2.77 1.70 -3.84
N ILE A 62 3.47 0.93 -3.00
CA ILE A 62 3.86 1.38 -1.66
C ILE A 62 5.15 2.20 -1.79
N LEU A 63 5.06 3.49 -1.45
CA LEU A 63 6.16 4.42 -1.60
C LEU A 63 7.19 4.25 -0.50
N ASN A 64 6.75 4.19 0.76
CA ASN A 64 7.57 3.95 1.94
C ASN A 64 6.69 3.70 3.17
N PHE A 65 7.34 3.31 4.27
CA PHE A 65 6.77 3.31 5.61
C PHE A 65 7.43 4.41 6.47
N ARG A 66 6.67 5.06 7.34
CA ARG A 66 7.16 6.07 8.29
C ARG A 66 6.75 5.74 9.73
N ASN A 67 7.49 6.30 10.68
CA ASN A 67 7.22 6.17 12.10
C ASN A 67 5.88 6.82 12.51
N GLY A 68 5.32 6.34 13.61
CA GLY A 68 3.95 6.66 14.07
C GLY A 68 3.05 5.42 14.08
N SER A 69 3.44 4.37 14.82
CA SER A 69 3.01 2.98 14.63
C SER A 69 3.52 2.43 13.30
N VAL A 70 2.77 2.47 12.20
CA VAL A 70 3.33 2.38 10.84
C VAL A 70 2.48 3.23 9.91
N ILE A 71 3.03 4.31 9.36
CA ILE A 71 2.35 5.12 8.33
C ILE A 71 2.75 4.57 6.96
N VAL A 72 1.77 4.12 6.20
CA VAL A 72 1.95 3.58 4.84
C VAL A 72 1.66 4.67 3.83
N ASN A 73 2.70 5.15 3.15
CA ASN A 73 2.54 6.09 2.05
C ASN A 73 2.42 5.33 0.73
N SER A 74 1.41 5.64 -0.05
CA SER A 74 1.04 4.88 -1.23
C SER A 74 0.70 5.78 -2.41
N LYS A 75 0.88 5.23 -3.61
CA LYS A 75 0.51 5.84 -4.89
C LYS A 75 -0.44 4.91 -5.64
N MET A 76 -1.55 5.46 -6.12
CA MET A 76 -2.48 4.78 -7.02
C MET A 76 -2.44 5.41 -8.41
N ARG A 77 -2.58 4.58 -9.43
CA ARG A 77 -2.74 4.99 -10.83
C ARG A 77 -4.09 4.54 -11.35
N PHE A 78 -4.73 5.39 -12.12
CA PHE A 78 -6.02 5.15 -12.75
C PHE A 78 -5.96 5.44 -14.26
N ALA A 79 -7.01 5.05 -14.97
CA ALA A 79 -7.24 5.47 -16.35
C ALA A 79 -7.25 7.01 -16.47
N GLU A 80 -7.02 7.51 -17.68
CA GLU A 80 -6.95 8.95 -17.99
C GLU A 80 -8.27 9.69 -17.70
N SER A 81 -9.39 8.96 -17.71
CA SER A 81 -10.70 9.50 -17.37
C SER A 81 -11.55 8.49 -16.61
N ILE A 82 -12.29 8.96 -15.59
CA ILE A 82 -13.23 8.15 -14.81
C ILE A 82 -14.55 8.92 -14.56
N PRO A 83 -15.70 8.21 -14.45
CA PRO A 83 -17.01 8.86 -14.41
C PRO A 83 -17.39 9.47 -13.04
N TYR A 84 -16.56 9.36 -12.01
CA TYR A 84 -16.85 9.81 -10.64
C TYR A 84 -15.80 10.81 -10.12
N ASN A 85 -15.98 11.35 -8.90
CA ASN A 85 -14.97 12.16 -8.22
C ASN A 85 -13.93 11.23 -7.60
N LEU A 86 -12.72 11.23 -8.14
CA LEU A 86 -11.68 10.27 -7.76
C LEU A 86 -11.31 10.34 -6.27
N ALA A 87 -11.09 11.55 -5.74
CA ALA A 87 -10.63 11.71 -4.35
C ALA A 87 -11.68 11.24 -3.34
N GLU A 88 -12.95 11.59 -3.56
CA GLU A 88 -14.06 11.16 -2.71
C GLU A 88 -14.30 9.65 -2.79
N ALA A 89 -14.24 9.07 -3.99
CA ALA A 89 -14.40 7.63 -4.17
C ALA A 89 -13.27 6.83 -3.49
N VAL A 90 -12.02 7.28 -3.64
CA VAL A 90 -10.87 6.67 -2.93
C VAL A 90 -11.05 6.79 -1.41
N HIS A 91 -11.58 7.92 -0.92
CA HIS A 91 -11.85 8.09 0.50
C HIS A 91 -12.86 7.07 1.02
N GLY A 92 -14.04 6.97 0.39
CA GLY A 92 -15.07 6.01 0.79
C GLY A 92 -14.56 4.56 0.77
N VAL A 93 -13.86 4.16 -0.30
CA VAL A 93 -13.32 2.81 -0.42
C VAL A 93 -12.24 2.51 0.64
N LEU A 94 -11.36 3.46 0.96
CA LEU A 94 -10.34 3.26 2.00
C LEU A 94 -10.94 3.27 3.42
N GLU A 95 -12.04 3.98 3.63
CA GLU A 95 -12.80 3.94 4.88
C GLU A 95 -13.44 2.55 5.08
N ASP A 96 -14.14 2.03 4.07
CA ASP A 96 -14.74 0.69 4.10
C ASP A 96 -13.68 -0.42 4.30
N LEU A 97 -12.50 -0.25 3.70
CA LEU A 97 -11.38 -1.16 3.85
C LEU A 97 -10.94 -1.32 5.31
N CYS A 98 -11.08 -0.31 6.17
CA CYS A 98 -10.56 -0.36 7.55
C CYS A 98 -11.11 -1.58 8.30
N SER A 99 -12.40 -1.87 8.13
CA SER A 99 -13.04 -3.05 8.74
C SER A 99 -12.51 -4.38 8.15
N ILE A 100 -12.30 -4.42 6.83
CA ILE A 100 -11.80 -5.61 6.12
C ILE A 100 -10.34 -5.90 6.50
N ALA A 101 -9.51 -4.85 6.58
CA ALA A 101 -8.11 -4.96 6.97
C ALA A 101 -7.96 -5.50 8.40
N SER A 102 -8.82 -5.07 9.31
CA SER A 102 -8.86 -5.63 10.67
C SER A 102 -9.23 -7.13 10.65
N GLN A 103 -10.27 -7.51 9.90
CA GLN A 103 -10.76 -8.90 9.89
C GLN A 103 -9.82 -9.88 9.16
N GLN A 104 -9.32 -9.50 7.99
CA GLN A 104 -8.56 -10.41 7.12
C GLN A 104 -7.06 -10.38 7.41
N LEU A 105 -6.54 -9.20 7.79
CA LEU A 105 -5.12 -9.00 8.01
C LEU A 105 -4.77 -8.67 9.45
N ASP A 106 -5.69 -8.57 10.41
CA ASP A 106 -5.34 -8.14 11.78
C ASP A 106 -4.55 -6.81 11.78
N LEU A 107 -4.95 -5.89 10.89
CA LEU A 107 -4.38 -4.54 10.77
C LEU A 107 -5.44 -3.53 11.17
N GLU A 108 -5.21 -2.81 12.28
CA GLU A 108 -6.07 -1.74 12.74
C GLU A 108 -5.69 -0.45 12.03
N ILE A 109 -6.38 -0.13 10.94
CA ILE A 109 -6.19 1.14 10.23
C ILE A 109 -6.96 2.24 10.96
N ASP A 110 -6.24 3.30 11.31
CA ASP A 110 -6.82 4.51 11.89
C ASP A 110 -7.52 5.32 10.78
N SER A 111 -8.84 5.27 10.71
CA SER A 111 -9.61 5.95 9.66
C SER A 111 -9.42 7.47 9.66
N PHE A 112 -9.14 8.07 10.82
CA PHE A 112 -8.87 9.51 10.92
C PHE A 112 -7.48 9.90 10.39
N SER A 113 -6.61 8.93 10.16
CA SER A 113 -5.28 9.15 9.58
C SER A 113 -5.27 9.15 8.04
N LEU A 114 -6.41 8.81 7.42
CA LEU A 114 -6.54 8.79 5.96
C LEU A 114 -6.32 10.20 5.42
N ASN A 115 -5.29 10.34 4.58
CA ASN A 115 -5.02 11.58 3.88
C ASN A 115 -4.82 11.28 2.41
N ILE A 116 -5.69 11.84 1.57
CA ILE A 116 -5.79 11.56 0.13
C ILE A 116 -5.52 12.85 -0.62
N LYS A 117 -4.63 12.76 -1.60
CA LYS A 117 -4.20 13.90 -2.42
C LYS A 117 -4.14 13.48 -3.88
N PRO A 118 -5.00 14.02 -4.77
CA PRO A 118 -4.79 13.86 -6.20
C PRO A 118 -3.44 14.47 -6.60
N ASP A 119 -2.84 13.94 -7.66
CA ASP A 119 -1.62 14.48 -8.25
C ASP A 119 -1.84 15.90 -8.74
N ASP A 120 -0.86 16.75 -8.50
CA ASP A 120 -0.91 18.17 -8.82
C ASP A 120 0.41 18.55 -9.49
N PRO A 121 0.40 18.83 -10.81
CA PRO A 121 1.60 19.25 -11.52
C PRO A 121 2.26 20.51 -10.93
N GLU A 122 1.50 21.35 -10.23
CA GLU A 122 1.99 22.59 -9.62
C GLU A 122 2.68 22.37 -8.26
N ASP A 123 2.53 21.17 -7.68
CA ASP A 123 3.18 20.80 -6.42
C ASP A 123 4.10 19.57 -6.57
N PRO A 124 5.37 19.77 -6.98
CA PRO A 124 6.35 18.69 -7.11
C PRO A 124 6.57 17.89 -5.81
N CYS A 125 6.26 18.49 -4.66
CA CYS A 125 6.42 17.88 -3.35
C CYS A 125 5.18 17.18 -2.81
N ARG A 126 4.13 17.11 -3.61
CA ARG A 126 2.89 16.43 -3.24
C ARG A 126 3.07 14.92 -3.08
N SER A 127 4.09 14.33 -3.71
CA SER A 127 4.41 12.92 -3.55
C SER A 127 4.82 12.61 -2.10
N LEU A 128 4.16 11.62 -1.48
CA LEU A 128 4.39 11.22 -0.08
C LEU A 128 5.68 10.38 0.11
N ALA A 129 6.65 10.51 -0.80
CA ALA A 129 7.76 9.58 -0.97
C ALA A 129 8.99 9.89 -0.10
N CYS A 130 9.08 11.07 0.51
CA CYS A 130 10.22 11.38 1.38
C CYS A 130 10.11 10.68 2.73
N GLY A 131 11.17 9.94 3.08
CA GLY A 131 11.33 9.35 4.40
C GLY A 131 11.57 10.41 5.47
N GLU A 132 11.51 10.00 6.73
CA GLU A 132 11.55 10.90 7.90
C GLU A 132 12.74 11.87 7.91
N PHE A 133 13.93 11.43 7.49
CA PHE A 133 15.14 12.25 7.49
C PHE A 133 15.31 13.11 6.25
N ALA A 134 14.37 13.05 5.32
CA ALA A 134 14.44 13.77 4.07
C ALA A 134 13.25 14.69 3.88
N GLN A 135 13.52 15.94 3.51
CA GLN A 135 12.50 16.90 3.15
C GLN A 135 12.40 16.97 1.63
N CYS A 136 11.18 17.09 1.14
CA CYS A 136 10.99 17.39 -0.26
C CYS A 136 11.40 18.84 -0.53
N VAL A 137 12.29 19.03 -1.50
CA VAL A 137 12.76 20.36 -1.88
C VAL A 137 12.21 20.70 -3.26
N LYS A 138 11.41 21.78 -3.34
CA LYS A 138 10.94 22.32 -4.61
C LYS A 138 12.13 23.00 -5.30
N ASN A 139 12.55 22.49 -6.45
CA ASN A 139 13.57 23.13 -7.27
C ASN A 139 12.87 23.87 -8.43
N GLU A 140 13.35 25.06 -8.80
CA GLU A 140 12.81 25.84 -9.92
C GLU A 140 12.92 25.12 -11.29
N GLN A 141 13.70 24.03 -11.37
CA GLN A 141 13.92 23.21 -12.58
C GLN A 141 13.08 21.92 -12.66
N THR A 142 12.29 21.57 -11.64
CA THR A 142 11.53 20.30 -11.63
C THR A 142 10.23 20.31 -12.44
N GLY A 143 9.91 21.41 -13.15
CA GLY A 143 8.65 21.57 -13.88
C GLY A 143 8.51 20.80 -15.21
N ALA A 144 9.56 20.16 -15.74
CA ALA A 144 9.55 19.74 -17.15
C ALA A 144 9.39 18.24 -17.44
N GLN A 145 9.45 17.32 -16.47
CA GLN A 145 9.54 15.88 -16.78
C GLN A 145 8.72 14.91 -15.91
N GLY A 146 7.73 15.39 -15.15
CA GLY A 146 6.88 14.49 -14.35
C GLY A 146 7.65 13.67 -13.29
N LYS A 147 8.89 14.06 -12.98
CA LYS A 147 9.69 13.51 -11.90
C LYS A 147 9.43 14.40 -10.69
N GLY A 148 8.82 13.84 -9.65
CA GLY A 148 8.56 14.54 -8.39
C GLY A 148 9.83 15.15 -7.81
N ALA A 149 9.67 16.14 -6.93
CA ALA A 149 10.81 16.83 -6.34
C ALA A 149 11.70 15.88 -5.52
N PRO A 150 13.03 16.10 -5.52
CA PRO A 150 13.96 15.24 -4.81
C PRO A 150 13.80 15.38 -3.29
N CYS A 151 14.01 14.26 -2.60
CA CYS A 151 14.11 14.24 -1.15
C CYS A 151 15.55 14.57 -0.75
N ARG A 152 15.74 15.64 0.03
CA ARG A 152 17.05 16.06 0.54
C ARG A 152 17.16 15.66 2.01
N SER A 153 18.19 14.88 2.35
CA SER A 153 18.49 14.53 3.73
C SER A 153 18.82 15.77 4.55
N THR A 154 18.28 15.84 5.76
CA THR A 154 18.72 16.80 6.78
C THR A 154 20.06 16.32 7.35
N ASP A 155 21.06 17.19 7.43
CA ASP A 155 22.48 16.87 7.71
C ASP A 155 22.78 16.18 9.06
N HIS A 156 21.77 15.79 9.84
CA HIS A 156 21.94 15.16 11.16
C HIS A 156 22.20 13.64 11.14
N SER A 157 22.01 12.94 10.01
CA SER A 157 22.21 11.49 9.93
C SER A 157 23.61 11.13 9.41
N LYS A 158 24.63 11.23 10.26
CA LYS A 158 25.97 10.68 9.96
C LYS A 158 26.47 9.60 10.91
N ASN A 159 25.75 9.25 11.97
CA ASN A 159 26.18 8.19 12.88
C ASN A 159 25.00 7.32 13.32
N GLN A 160 24.78 6.19 12.65
CA GLN A 160 24.34 4.98 13.32
C GLN A 160 24.71 3.75 12.48
N VAL A 161 25.78 3.11 12.94
CA VAL A 161 26.26 1.80 12.49
C VAL A 161 25.25 0.76 12.97
N HIS A 162 24.90 -0.17 12.08
CA HIS A 162 24.02 -1.31 12.34
C HIS A 162 24.46 -2.12 13.57
N GLU A 163 23.55 -2.37 14.52
CA GLU A 163 23.69 -3.47 15.46
C GLU A 163 22.46 -4.39 15.42
N THR A 164 22.73 -5.65 15.09
CA THR A 164 21.80 -6.77 15.00
C THR A 164 21.35 -7.25 16.38
N HIS A 165 20.06 -7.21 16.67
CA HIS A 165 19.45 -8.01 17.74
C HIS A 165 18.32 -8.89 17.18
N GLY A 166 18.72 -10.00 16.57
CA GLY A 166 17.82 -11.08 16.18
C GLY A 166 17.47 -11.91 17.41
N LYS A 167 16.21 -11.83 17.86
CA LYS A 167 15.49 -12.80 18.71
C LYS A 167 14.09 -12.24 19.00
N ASN A 168 13.17 -12.32 18.03
CA ASN A 168 11.72 -12.27 18.30
C ASN A 168 10.84 -12.66 17.10
N PHE A 169 11.38 -12.79 15.89
CA PHE A 169 10.58 -13.06 14.69
C PHE A 169 10.11 -14.52 14.53
N GLN A 170 10.67 -15.48 15.29
CA GLN A 170 10.26 -16.89 15.20
C GLN A 170 8.83 -17.13 15.73
N HIS A 171 8.34 -16.27 16.63
CA HIS A 171 7.03 -16.48 17.25
C HIS A 171 5.86 -16.11 16.32
N LEU A 172 6.05 -15.12 15.43
CA LEU A 172 4.99 -14.67 14.52
C LEU A 172 4.85 -15.58 13.28
N GLN A 173 5.97 -16.11 12.77
CA GLN A 173 5.98 -17.06 11.65
C GLN A 173 5.22 -18.36 11.97
N ASN A 174 5.30 -18.84 13.22
CA ASN A 174 4.63 -20.08 13.63
C ASN A 174 3.09 -19.98 13.66
N LYS A 175 2.52 -18.77 13.79
CA LYS A 175 1.06 -18.56 13.74
C LYS A 175 0.52 -18.66 12.31
N ILE A 176 1.32 -18.28 11.31
CA ILE A 176 0.92 -18.20 9.89
C ILE A 176 0.90 -19.60 9.25
N THR A 177 1.92 -20.44 9.52
CA THR A 177 1.95 -21.81 9.00
C THR A 177 0.84 -22.68 9.57
N LYS A 178 0.45 -22.43 10.83
CA LYS A 178 -0.60 -23.20 11.49
C LYS A 178 -2.00 -22.87 10.95
N LYS A 179 -2.26 -21.63 10.53
CA LYS A 179 -3.55 -21.21 9.95
C LYS A 179 -3.77 -21.72 8.51
N ARG A 180 -2.72 -21.71 7.67
CA ARG A 180 -2.82 -22.26 6.29
C ARG A 180 -3.04 -23.79 6.28
N ASN A 181 -2.44 -24.52 7.21
CA ASN A 181 -2.61 -25.97 7.28
C ASN A 181 -4.01 -26.40 7.77
N SER A 182 -4.69 -25.58 8.56
CA SER A 182 -6.08 -25.86 8.97
C SER A 182 -7.12 -25.55 7.88
N GLU A 183 -6.85 -24.58 7.01
CA GLU A 183 -7.80 -24.19 5.95
C GLU A 183 -7.73 -25.13 4.73
N LEU A 184 -6.57 -25.72 4.42
CA LEU A 184 -6.41 -26.69 3.32
C LEU A 184 -6.97 -28.09 3.60
N LEU A 185 -7.15 -28.47 4.87
CA LEU A 185 -7.73 -29.77 5.25
C LEU A 185 -9.27 -29.75 5.29
N ALA A 186 -9.90 -28.58 5.21
CA ALA A 186 -11.36 -28.41 5.28
C ALA A 186 -12.05 -28.31 3.89
N ALA A 187 -11.30 -28.05 2.82
CA ALA A 187 -11.82 -28.05 1.45
C ALA A 187 -11.51 -29.41 0.79
N GLY A 188 -12.39 -30.37 1.04
CA GLY A 188 -12.22 -31.77 0.68
C GLY A 188 -12.29 -32.08 -0.82
N PHE A 189 -11.67 -33.23 -1.14
CA PHE A 189 -12.10 -34.23 -2.11
C PHE A 189 -13.60 -34.14 -2.48
N GLU A 190 -13.90 -33.86 -3.75
CA GLU A 190 -15.04 -34.46 -4.47
C GLU A 190 -14.55 -34.94 -5.84
N GLU A 191 -14.41 -36.26 -5.98
CA GLU A 191 -14.29 -36.97 -7.24
C GLU A 191 -15.60 -36.82 -8.03
N PHE A 192 -15.56 -36.15 -9.18
CA PHE A 192 -16.63 -36.24 -10.17
C PHE A 192 -16.18 -37.16 -11.31
N ASN A 193 -16.60 -38.43 -11.21
CA ASN A 193 -16.66 -39.36 -12.33
C ASN A 193 -18.04 -39.21 -12.99
N HIS A 194 -18.09 -38.97 -14.31
CA HIS A 194 -19.28 -39.28 -15.11
C HIS A 194 -18.90 -39.47 -16.59
N GLN A 195 -18.64 -40.73 -16.94
CA GLN A 195 -18.94 -41.29 -18.26
C GLN A 195 -20.39 -41.85 -18.23
N ASP A 196 -20.97 -42.00 -19.42
CA ASP A 196 -22.32 -42.49 -19.75
C ASP A 196 -23.51 -41.54 -19.47
N TRP A 197 -24.09 -40.98 -20.54
CA TRP A 197 -25.16 -41.69 -21.25
C TRP A 197 -25.48 -41.04 -22.61
N GLU A 198 -25.14 -41.71 -23.71
CA GLU A 198 -25.97 -41.68 -24.92
C GLU A 198 -27.16 -42.62 -24.72
N ARG A 199 -28.29 -42.25 -25.35
CA ARG A 199 -29.42 -43.08 -25.79
C ARG A 199 -30.69 -43.05 -24.92
N ASN A 200 -31.71 -42.45 -25.56
CA ASN A 200 -33.18 -42.54 -25.39
C ASN A 200 -33.84 -41.92 -24.16
#